data_AF-A0A935QD38-F1
#
_entry.id   AF-A0A935QD38-F1
#
_cell.length_a   1.000
_cell.length_b   1.000
_cell.length_c   1.000
_cell.angle_alpha   90.00
_cell.angle_beta   90.00
_cell.angle_gamma   90.00
#
_symmetry.space_group_name_H-M   'P 1'
#
loop_
_entity.id
_entity.type
_entity.pdbx_description
1 polymer ?
#
loop_
_entity_poly.entity_id
_entity_poly.type
_entity_poly.pdbx_seq_one_letter_code
_entity_poly.pdbx_strand_id
1 'polypeptide(L)'
;MLKASLPQRTWGAPARVEAVAAAHRYALDCGTTSEGGWVHRFLVEKPLARKLEILTAHAAGPGRRLPGRIPVAWQVESKERAAAFAFAMYPSAALGRLPIGAEGVNDLARVAAPILSVEGVVSWQERYIDHGTVHPDCDRFARVLAELETSGGRYDRARQFFNWCLVERVSPEDPAALEAEIDACVSKLADWWLP
;
A
#
# COMPACT_ATOMS: atom_id res chain seq x y z
N MET A 1 4.11 19.11 14.46
CA MET A 1 3.13 20.21 14.23
C MET A 1 3.83 21.27 13.39
N LEU A 2 3.39 21.49 12.14
CA LEU A 2 4.04 22.40 11.18
C LEU A 2 3.90 23.87 11.65
N LYS A 3 5.03 24.58 11.83
CA LYS A 3 5.08 26.02 12.18
C LYS A 3 4.92 26.96 10.98
N ALA A 4 4.91 26.43 9.76
CA ALA A 4 5.08 27.20 8.53
C ALA A 4 3.78 27.42 7.72
N SER A 5 2.61 27.03 8.23
CA SER A 5 1.32 27.26 7.55
C SER A 5 0.56 28.49 8.07
N LEU A 6 1.13 29.25 9.00
CA LEU A 6 0.48 30.45 9.55
C LEU A 6 0.69 31.66 8.64
N PRO A 7 -0.27 32.60 8.56
CA PRO A 7 0.00 33.90 7.99
C PRO A 7 1.23 34.49 8.71
N GLN A 8 2.13 35.10 7.95
CA GLN A 8 3.33 35.75 8.48
C GLN A 8 2.98 36.65 9.68
N ARG A 9 3.91 36.86 10.63
CA ARG A 9 3.72 37.78 11.77
C ARG A 9 3.23 39.14 11.25
N THR A 10 1.92 39.36 11.30
CA THR A 10 1.30 40.65 11.04
C THR A 10 1.35 41.47 12.32
N TRP A 11 1.54 42.78 12.21
CA TRP A 11 1.68 43.75 13.31
C TRP A 11 0.43 43.93 14.21
N GLY A 12 -0.52 43.00 14.18
CA GLY A 12 -1.76 43.01 14.96
C GLY A 12 -1.70 42.16 16.23
N ALA A 13 -2.78 42.20 17.03
CA ALA A 13 -2.91 41.39 18.23
C ALA A 13 -2.77 39.89 17.91
N PRO A 14 -2.04 39.11 18.73
CA PRO A 14 -1.84 37.70 18.48
C PRO A 14 -3.17 36.94 18.53
N ALA A 15 -3.46 36.16 17.49
CA ALA A 15 -4.62 35.29 17.47
C ALA A 15 -4.52 34.26 18.61
N ARG A 16 -5.65 33.98 19.26
CA ARG A 16 -5.74 32.92 20.29
C ARG A 16 -5.40 31.57 19.67
N VAL A 17 -4.57 30.78 20.36
CA VAL A 17 -4.06 29.48 19.86
C VAL A 17 -5.22 28.53 19.55
N GLU A 18 -6.27 28.58 20.36
CA GLU A 18 -7.48 27.77 20.23
C GLU A 18 -8.25 28.13 18.96
N ALA A 19 -8.32 29.42 18.60
CA ALA A 19 -8.99 29.88 17.39
C ALA A 19 -8.23 29.45 16.13
N VAL A 20 -6.89 29.47 16.17
CA VAL A 20 -6.04 28.97 15.09
C VAL A 20 -6.19 27.46 14.94
N ALA A 21 -6.18 26.71 16.05
CA ALA A 21 -6.39 25.26 16.04
C ALA A 21 -7.78 24.88 15.51
N ALA A 22 -8.82 25.62 15.89
CA ALA A 22 -10.18 25.44 15.38
C ALA A 22 -10.27 25.73 13.89
N ALA A 23 -9.63 26.81 13.40
CA ALA A 23 -9.58 27.12 11.98
C ALA A 23 -8.83 26.06 11.16
N HIS A 24 -7.71 25.53 11.68
CA HIS A 24 -6.99 24.42 11.04
C HIS A 24 -7.83 23.15 10.99
N ARG A 25 -8.53 22.80 12.09
CA ARG A 25 -9.41 21.64 12.12
C ARG A 25 -10.57 21.81 11.15
N TYR A 26 -11.21 22.97 11.13
CA TYR A 26 -12.27 23.29 10.17
C TYR A 26 -11.78 23.23 8.71
N ALA A 27 -10.60 23.78 8.40
CA ALA A 27 -10.02 23.70 7.06
C ALA A 27 -9.71 22.24 6.66
N LEU A 28 -9.23 21.42 7.60
CA LEU A 28 -9.01 19.99 7.39
C LEU A 28 -10.33 19.24 7.16
N ASP A 29 -11.35 19.54 7.96
CA ASP A 29 -12.68 18.93 7.85
C ASP A 29 -13.34 19.30 6.51
N CYS A 30 -13.25 20.56 6.08
CA CYS A 30 -13.70 21.00 4.76
C CYS A 30 -12.92 20.29 3.64
N GLY A 31 -11.60 20.19 3.78
CA GLY A 31 -10.75 19.49 2.80
C GLY A 31 -11.08 18.00 2.69
N THR A 32 -11.37 17.32 3.80
CA THR A 32 -11.65 15.87 3.86
C THR A 32 -13.09 15.49 3.54
N THR A 33 -14.05 16.39 3.75
CA THR A 33 -15.49 16.19 3.49
C THR A 33 -15.88 16.59 2.06
N SER A 34 -15.06 17.39 1.38
CA SER A 34 -15.27 17.76 -0.03
C SER A 34 -15.11 16.57 -0.98
N GLU A 35 -15.59 16.73 -2.22
CA GLU A 35 -15.49 15.72 -3.30
C GLU A 35 -14.06 15.26 -3.59
N GLY A 36 -13.04 16.08 -3.28
CA GLY A 36 -11.61 15.75 -3.39
C GLY A 36 -10.96 15.20 -2.11
N GLY A 37 -11.68 15.18 -0.98
CA GLY A 37 -11.13 14.83 0.33
C GLY A 37 -10.76 13.36 0.51
N TRP A 38 -11.17 12.50 -0.42
CA TRP A 38 -10.79 11.08 -0.43
C TRP A 38 -9.28 10.90 -0.61
N VAL A 39 -8.58 11.78 -1.35
CA VAL A 39 -7.12 11.69 -1.55
C VAL A 39 -6.39 11.87 -0.22
N HIS A 40 -6.78 12.89 0.55
CA HIS A 40 -6.20 13.12 1.87
C HIS A 40 -6.48 11.95 2.81
N ARG A 41 -7.72 11.44 2.84
CA ARG A 41 -8.07 10.26 3.63
C ARG A 41 -7.21 9.05 3.23
N PHE A 42 -7.04 8.82 1.94
CA PHE A 42 -6.21 7.75 1.41
C PHE A 42 -4.73 7.88 1.80
N LEU A 43 -4.17 9.09 1.75
CA LEU A 43 -2.76 9.34 2.08
C LEU A 43 -2.46 9.17 3.58
N VAL A 44 -3.40 9.53 4.45
CA VAL A 44 -3.24 9.41 5.91
C VAL A 44 -3.55 8.02 6.42
N GLU A 45 -4.44 7.29 5.75
CA GLU A 45 -4.81 5.93 6.14
C GLU A 45 -3.59 5.01 6.11
N LYS A 46 -3.39 4.19 7.14
CA LYS A 46 -2.24 3.27 7.19
C LYS A 46 -2.55 1.91 6.56
N PRO A 47 -3.59 1.18 6.99
CA PRO A 47 -3.82 -0.19 6.52
C PRO A 47 -4.16 -0.22 5.03
N LEU A 48 -3.47 -1.09 4.29
CA LEU A 48 -3.66 -1.23 2.83
C LEU A 48 -5.10 -1.60 2.46
N ALA A 49 -5.72 -2.50 3.23
CA ALA A 49 -7.10 -2.91 3.00
C ALA A 49 -8.10 -1.74 3.17
N ARG A 50 -7.84 -0.82 4.10
CA ARG A 50 -8.69 0.36 4.31
C ARG A 50 -8.46 1.42 3.23
N LYS A 51 -7.21 1.57 2.75
CA LYS A 51 -6.92 2.38 1.56
C LYS A 51 -7.69 1.88 0.33
N LEU A 52 -7.76 0.55 0.13
CA LEU A 52 -8.56 -0.04 -0.94
C LEU A 52 -10.04 0.31 -0.82
N GLU A 53 -10.62 0.25 0.38
CA GLU A 53 -12.02 0.63 0.59
C GLU A 53 -12.30 2.10 0.28
N ILE A 54 -11.38 3.00 0.64
CA ILE A 54 -11.51 4.43 0.30
C ILE A 54 -11.53 4.60 -1.23
N LEU A 55 -10.68 3.87 -1.93
CA LEU A 55 -10.63 3.87 -3.39
C LEU A 55 -11.93 3.32 -3.99
N THR A 56 -12.35 2.12 -3.60
CA THR A 56 -13.56 1.48 -4.17
C THR A 56 -14.83 2.24 -3.83
N ALA A 57 -14.94 2.82 -2.62
CA ALA A 57 -16.06 3.67 -2.24
C ALA A 57 -16.14 4.95 -3.08
N HIS A 58 -15.00 5.55 -3.44
CA HIS A 58 -14.98 6.69 -4.35
C HIS A 58 -15.46 6.32 -5.76
N ALA A 59 -15.06 5.13 -6.22
CA ALA A 59 -15.39 4.66 -7.56
C ALA A 59 -16.80 4.08 -7.72
N ALA A 60 -17.50 3.77 -6.63
CA ALA A 60 -18.89 3.33 -6.65
C ALA A 60 -19.89 4.44 -7.06
N GLY A 61 -19.46 5.71 -7.17
CA GLY A 61 -20.32 6.81 -7.60
C GLY A 61 -20.61 6.81 -9.11
N PRO A 62 -21.78 7.28 -9.56
CA PRO A 62 -22.16 7.29 -10.98
C PRO A 62 -21.14 8.08 -11.82
N GLY A 63 -20.56 7.41 -12.83
CA GLY A 63 -19.57 7.99 -13.74
C GLY A 63 -18.16 8.18 -13.14
N ARG A 64 -17.94 7.82 -11.87
CA ARG A 64 -16.63 7.92 -11.22
C ARG A 64 -15.82 6.67 -11.53
N ARG A 65 -14.62 6.86 -12.07
CA ARG A 65 -13.60 5.82 -12.17
C ARG A 65 -12.56 6.06 -11.09
N LEU A 66 -11.95 5.00 -10.60
CA LEU A 66 -10.70 5.11 -9.87
C LEU A 66 -9.73 5.94 -10.74
N PRO A 67 -9.13 7.00 -10.20
CA PRO A 67 -8.28 7.87 -10.99
C PRO A 67 -7.13 7.04 -11.57
N GLY A 68 -6.80 7.28 -12.84
CA GLY A 68 -5.64 6.67 -13.50
C GLY A 68 -4.31 7.01 -12.81
N ARG A 69 -4.31 7.98 -11.88
CA ARG A 69 -3.14 8.40 -11.09
C ARG A 69 -3.08 7.73 -9.71
N ILE A 70 -2.94 6.41 -9.70
CA ILE A 70 -2.44 5.65 -8.53
C ILE A 70 -0.96 5.99 -8.18
N PRO A 71 -0.07 6.55 -9.05
CA PRO A 71 1.34 6.76 -8.72
C PRO A 71 1.68 7.68 -7.55
N VAL A 72 0.84 8.68 -7.22
CA VAL A 72 1.11 9.55 -6.06
C VAL A 72 0.97 8.78 -4.74
N ALA A 73 0.12 7.75 -4.69
CA ALA A 73 0.01 6.85 -3.55
C ALA A 73 1.33 6.13 -3.26
N TRP A 74 2.03 5.69 -4.29
CA TRP A 74 3.27 4.93 -4.16
C TRP A 74 4.47 5.78 -3.78
N GLN A 75 4.41 7.09 -4.01
CA GLN A 75 5.48 8.00 -3.62
C GLN A 75 5.53 8.26 -2.11
N VAL A 76 4.45 7.96 -1.38
CA VAL A 76 4.36 8.16 0.08
C VAL A 76 4.54 6.87 0.87
N GLU A 77 4.23 5.72 0.27
CA GLU A 77 4.43 4.41 0.89
C GLU A 77 5.89 3.92 0.76
N SER A 78 6.29 3.01 1.64
CA SER A 78 7.55 2.27 1.47
C SER A 78 7.47 1.33 0.26
N LYS A 79 8.64 0.94 -0.29
CA LYS A 79 8.74 0.12 -1.51
C LYS A 79 7.93 -1.17 -1.38
N GLU A 80 8.04 -1.86 -0.25
CA GLU A 80 7.35 -3.11 0.06
C GLU A 80 5.83 -2.93 0.16
N ARG A 81 5.34 -1.84 0.76
CA ARG A 81 3.90 -1.58 0.89
C ARG A 81 3.26 -1.20 -0.44
N ALA A 82 3.95 -0.37 -1.23
CA ALA A 82 3.50 -0.04 -2.58
C ALA A 82 3.45 -1.29 -3.47
N ALA A 83 4.48 -2.15 -3.40
CA ALA A 83 4.54 -3.42 -4.10
C ALA A 83 3.42 -4.37 -3.67
N ALA A 84 3.20 -4.55 -2.36
CA ALA A 84 2.14 -5.37 -1.80
C ALA A 84 0.75 -4.95 -2.30
N PHE A 85 0.48 -3.64 -2.28
CA PHE A 85 -0.79 -3.10 -2.74
C PHE A 85 -1.00 -3.31 -4.25
N ALA A 86 0.02 -3.02 -5.06
CA ALA A 86 -0.06 -3.21 -6.50
C ALA A 86 -0.23 -4.69 -6.87
N PHE A 87 0.52 -5.58 -6.20
CA PHE A 87 0.43 -7.02 -6.37
C PHE A 87 -0.98 -7.57 -6.07
N ALA A 88 -1.59 -7.11 -4.97
CA ALA A 88 -2.94 -7.54 -4.59
C ALA A 88 -4.01 -7.05 -5.57
N MET A 89 -3.91 -5.80 -6.05
CA MET A 89 -4.94 -5.22 -6.93
C MET A 89 -4.83 -5.63 -8.39
N TYR A 90 -3.61 -5.84 -8.89
CA TYR A 90 -3.35 -5.99 -10.33
C TYR A 90 -4.18 -7.10 -11.00
N PRO A 91 -4.38 -8.31 -10.43
CA PRO A 91 -5.21 -9.33 -11.05
C PRO A 91 -6.66 -8.87 -11.30
N SER A 92 -7.29 -8.24 -10.31
CA SER A 92 -8.67 -7.71 -10.44
C SER A 92 -8.76 -6.54 -11.42
N ALA A 93 -7.72 -5.71 -11.43
CA ALA A 93 -7.52 -4.62 -12.40
C ALA A 93 -7.42 -5.13 -13.85
N ALA A 94 -6.56 -6.12 -14.09
CA ALA A 94 -6.32 -6.70 -15.41
C ALA A 94 -7.56 -7.44 -15.97
N LEU A 95 -8.37 -8.05 -15.09
CA LEU A 95 -9.63 -8.69 -15.45
C LEU A 95 -10.78 -7.68 -15.71
N GLY A 96 -10.51 -6.37 -15.65
CA GLY A 96 -11.52 -5.34 -15.84
C GLY A 96 -12.57 -5.29 -14.73
N ARG A 97 -12.29 -5.93 -13.59
CA ARG A 97 -13.20 -5.92 -12.45
C ARG A 97 -13.17 -4.57 -11.78
N LEU A 98 -12.00 -3.98 -11.57
CA LEU A 98 -11.91 -2.66 -10.95
C LEU A 98 -12.25 -1.53 -11.94
N PRO A 99 -13.00 -0.50 -11.52
CA PRO A 99 -13.34 0.67 -12.35
C PRO A 99 -12.13 1.62 -12.51
N ILE A 100 -10.96 1.10 -12.87
CA ILE A 100 -9.75 1.86 -13.23
C ILE A 100 -9.65 2.03 -14.74
N GLY A 101 -9.06 3.14 -15.18
CA GLY A 101 -8.68 3.32 -16.58
C GLY A 101 -7.45 2.50 -16.96
N ALA A 102 -7.20 2.35 -18.28
CA ALA A 102 -6.04 1.62 -18.81
C ALA A 102 -4.70 2.15 -18.29
N GLU A 103 -4.58 3.46 -18.06
CA GLU A 103 -3.41 4.07 -17.42
C GLU A 103 -3.14 3.46 -16.04
N GLY A 104 -4.18 3.39 -15.19
CA GLY A 104 -4.06 2.81 -13.85
C GLY A 104 -3.73 1.32 -13.86
N VAL A 105 -4.26 0.57 -14.84
CA VAL A 105 -3.90 -0.85 -15.04
C VAL A 105 -2.41 -0.98 -15.38
N ASN A 106 -1.91 -0.18 -16.33
CA ASN A 106 -0.51 -0.19 -16.75
C ASN A 106 0.42 0.22 -15.62
N ASP A 107 -0.01 1.20 -14.83
CA ASP A 107 0.71 1.64 -13.66
C ASP A 107 0.83 0.51 -12.63
N LEU A 108 -0.26 -0.19 -12.31
CA LEU A 108 -0.22 -1.35 -11.42
C LEU A 108 0.66 -2.47 -12.00
N ALA A 109 0.56 -2.72 -13.30
CA ALA A 109 1.37 -3.72 -14.00
C ALA A 109 2.87 -3.44 -13.85
N ARG A 110 3.27 -2.17 -13.96
CA ARG A 110 4.69 -1.76 -13.83
C ARG A 110 5.28 -2.12 -12.47
N VAL A 111 4.48 -2.13 -11.41
CA VAL A 111 4.93 -2.51 -10.05
C VAL A 111 4.73 -4.00 -9.79
N ALA A 112 3.64 -4.59 -10.26
CA ALA A 112 3.27 -5.98 -9.98
C ALA A 112 3.99 -7.01 -10.87
N ALA A 113 4.33 -6.66 -12.12
CA ALA A 113 4.92 -7.60 -13.08
C ALA A 113 6.24 -8.24 -12.59
N PRO A 114 7.20 -7.48 -12.00
CA PRO A 114 8.40 -8.09 -11.42
C PRO A 114 8.10 -9.08 -10.29
N ILE A 115 6.97 -8.92 -9.60
CA ILE A 115 6.53 -9.80 -8.51
C ILE A 115 5.88 -11.06 -9.08
N LEU A 116 5.19 -10.95 -10.22
CA LEU A 116 4.51 -12.10 -10.87
C LEU A 116 5.47 -13.00 -11.65
N SER A 117 6.63 -12.49 -12.04
CA SER A 117 7.64 -13.22 -12.82
C SER A 117 9.01 -13.04 -12.17
N VAL A 118 9.16 -13.64 -10.98
CA VAL A 118 10.39 -13.58 -10.20
C VAL A 118 11.38 -14.61 -10.72
N GLU A 119 12.41 -14.14 -11.39
CA GLU A 119 13.62 -14.89 -11.69
C GLU A 119 14.81 -14.10 -11.14
N GLY A 120 15.69 -14.76 -10.38
CA GLY A 120 16.84 -14.09 -9.78
C GLY A 120 17.74 -15.00 -8.97
N VAL A 121 18.92 -14.47 -8.64
CA VAL A 121 19.91 -15.14 -7.79
C VAL A 121 20.01 -14.37 -6.48
N VAL A 122 19.81 -15.06 -5.36
CA VAL A 122 19.98 -14.49 -4.02
C VAL A 122 21.42 -14.72 -3.57
N SER A 123 22.13 -13.64 -3.23
CA SER A 123 23.50 -13.67 -2.72
C SER A 123 23.54 -13.04 -1.32
N TRP A 124 24.13 -13.73 -0.34
CA TRP A 124 24.45 -13.14 0.97
C TRP A 124 25.88 -13.44 1.38
N GLN A 125 26.35 -12.70 2.37
CA GLN A 125 27.66 -12.89 2.97
C GLN A 125 27.49 -13.51 4.35
N GLU A 126 28.14 -14.66 4.56
CA GLU A 126 28.28 -15.27 5.87
C GLU A 126 29.39 -14.56 6.67
N ARG A 127 29.27 -14.57 7.99
CA ARG A 127 30.38 -14.12 8.84
C ARG A 127 31.51 -15.12 8.74
N TYR A 128 32.75 -14.66 8.89
CA TYR A 128 33.95 -15.49 8.71
C TYR A 128 33.97 -16.77 9.59
N ILE A 129 33.30 -16.74 10.74
CA ILE A 129 33.26 -17.85 11.71
C ILE A 129 32.04 -18.76 11.50
N ASP A 130 31.04 -18.29 10.73
CA ASP A 130 29.81 -19.03 10.45
C ASP A 130 29.93 -19.71 9.08
N HIS A 131 29.45 -20.96 8.98
CA HIS A 131 29.46 -21.72 7.73
C HIS A 131 28.11 -22.42 7.53
N GLY A 132 27.54 -22.32 6.33
CA GLY A 132 26.31 -23.02 5.95
C GLY A 132 25.05 -22.44 6.59
N THR A 133 25.06 -21.13 6.83
CA THR A 133 23.94 -20.35 7.35
C THR A 133 23.06 -19.85 6.23
N VAL A 134 21.76 -19.72 6.47
CA VAL A 134 20.79 -19.26 5.46
C VAL A 134 20.66 -17.74 5.51
N HIS A 135 20.30 -17.10 4.39
CA HIS A 135 19.98 -15.68 4.36
C HIS A 135 18.97 -15.32 5.48
N PRO A 136 19.21 -14.30 6.32
CA PRO A 136 18.35 -13.98 7.45
C PRO A 136 16.87 -13.77 7.11
N ASP A 137 16.59 -13.09 5.98
CA ASP A 137 15.22 -12.91 5.52
C ASP A 137 14.56 -14.20 4.98
N CYS A 138 15.34 -15.19 4.50
CA CYS A 138 14.76 -16.49 4.12
C CYS A 138 14.12 -17.16 5.34
N ASP A 139 14.79 -17.16 6.49
CA ASP A 139 14.24 -17.73 7.72
C ASP A 139 13.01 -16.96 8.21
N ARG A 140 13.04 -15.61 8.11
CA ARG A 140 11.90 -14.76 8.48
C ARG A 140 10.67 -15.07 7.61
N PHE A 141 10.85 -15.15 6.29
CA PHE A 141 9.76 -15.46 5.37
C PHE A 141 9.28 -16.91 5.49
N ALA A 142 10.20 -17.87 5.69
CA ALA A 142 9.86 -19.27 5.89
C ALA A 142 8.97 -19.49 7.11
N ARG A 143 9.19 -18.74 8.21
CA ARG A 143 8.34 -18.78 9.40
C ARG A 143 6.91 -18.34 9.09
N VAL A 144 6.74 -17.23 8.36
CA VAL A 144 5.41 -16.76 7.94
C VAL A 144 4.74 -17.80 7.04
N LEU A 145 5.46 -18.35 6.07
CA LEU A 145 4.92 -19.38 5.17
C LEU A 145 4.54 -20.69 5.89
N ALA A 146 5.24 -21.04 6.97
CA ALA A 146 4.95 -22.24 7.75
C ALA A 146 3.64 -22.14 8.54
N GLU A 147 3.18 -20.92 8.85
CA GLU A 147 1.90 -20.66 9.52
C GLU A 147 0.71 -20.70 8.54
N LEU A 148 0.97 -20.66 7.23
CA LEU A 148 -0.05 -20.68 6.18
C LEU A 148 -0.30 -22.11 5.68
N GLU A 149 -1.54 -22.37 5.26
CA GLU A 149 -1.91 -23.64 4.63
C GLU A 149 -1.16 -23.85 3.30
N THR A 150 -0.32 -24.88 3.23
CA THR A 150 0.63 -25.11 2.13
C THR A 150 -0.02 -25.37 0.77
N SER A 151 -1.32 -25.70 0.73
CA SER A 151 -2.08 -25.99 -0.50
C SER A 151 -3.08 -24.90 -0.89
N GLY A 152 -2.97 -23.70 -0.33
CA GLY A 152 -3.92 -22.60 -0.56
C GLY A 152 -3.37 -21.48 -1.45
N GLY A 153 -4.25 -20.79 -2.18
CA GLY A 153 -3.87 -19.63 -3.00
C GLY A 153 -3.27 -18.46 -2.21
N ARG A 154 -3.51 -18.41 -0.88
CA ARG A 154 -2.83 -17.46 0.03
C ARG A 154 -1.35 -17.78 0.19
N TYR A 155 -1.00 -19.05 0.40
CA TYR A 155 0.38 -19.51 0.51
C TYR A 155 1.16 -19.22 -0.77
N ASP A 156 0.61 -19.55 -1.94
CA ASP A 156 1.28 -19.31 -3.22
C ASP A 156 1.55 -17.82 -3.46
N ARG A 157 0.59 -16.95 -3.14
CA ARG A 157 0.78 -15.49 -3.23
C ARG A 157 1.85 -15.00 -2.27
N ALA A 158 1.80 -15.41 -1.01
CA ALA A 158 2.77 -15.02 0.01
C ALA A 158 4.18 -15.47 -0.39
N ARG A 159 4.32 -16.72 -0.85
CA ARG A 159 5.58 -17.27 -1.34
C ARG A 159 6.12 -16.48 -2.53
N GLN A 160 5.27 -16.16 -3.50
CA GLN A 160 5.65 -15.37 -4.67
C GLN A 160 6.17 -13.99 -4.25
N PHE A 161 5.44 -13.30 -3.36
CA PHE A 161 5.81 -11.98 -2.87
C PHE A 161 7.13 -12.01 -2.09
N PHE A 162 7.33 -13.00 -1.21
CA PHE A 162 8.58 -13.11 -0.45
C PHE A 162 9.79 -13.49 -1.30
N ASN A 163 9.60 -14.32 -2.34
CA ASN A 163 10.66 -14.58 -3.32
C ASN A 163 11.09 -13.28 -4.03
N TRP A 164 10.14 -12.43 -4.41
CA TRP A 164 10.44 -11.11 -4.95
C TRP A 164 11.22 -10.25 -3.95
N CYS A 165 10.81 -10.22 -2.69
CA CYS A 165 11.52 -9.48 -1.63
C CYS A 165 12.99 -9.91 -1.51
N LEU A 166 13.27 -11.22 -1.57
CA LEU A 166 14.64 -11.74 -1.53
C LEU A 166 15.48 -11.29 -2.73
N VAL A 167 14.93 -11.40 -3.94
CA VAL A 167 15.64 -11.03 -5.18
C VAL A 167 15.90 -9.52 -5.23
N GLU A 168 14.91 -8.71 -4.87
CA GLU A 168 14.98 -7.25 -4.89
C GLU A 168 15.64 -6.63 -3.65
N ARG A 169 16.11 -7.47 -2.72
CA ARG A 169 16.70 -7.06 -1.43
C ARG A 169 15.81 -6.10 -0.64
N VAL A 170 14.51 -6.38 -0.67
CA VAL A 170 13.49 -5.66 0.10
C VAL A 170 13.26 -6.46 1.37
N SER A 171 13.48 -5.83 2.52
CA SER A 171 13.30 -6.46 3.83
C SER A 171 12.17 -5.74 4.58
N PRO A 172 10.93 -6.25 4.52
CA PRO A 172 9.82 -5.70 5.32
C PRO A 172 10.15 -5.75 6.81
N GLU A 173 9.74 -4.72 7.56
CA GLU A 173 9.92 -4.69 9.02
C GLU A 173 9.15 -5.84 9.70
N ASP A 174 7.89 -6.02 9.31
CA ASP A 174 7.02 -7.11 9.75
C ASP A 174 6.43 -7.87 8.54
N PRO A 175 7.05 -9.00 8.15
CA PRO A 175 6.60 -9.80 7.01
C PRO A 175 5.22 -10.44 7.24
N ALA A 176 4.87 -10.78 8.49
CA ALA A 176 3.59 -11.40 8.82
C ALA A 176 2.45 -10.38 8.70
N ALA A 177 2.66 -9.17 9.23
CA ALA A 177 1.67 -8.09 9.07
C ALA A 177 1.48 -7.70 7.60
N LEU A 178 2.56 -7.64 6.82
CA LEU A 178 2.47 -7.30 5.39
C LEU A 178 1.74 -8.38 4.58
N GLU A 179 1.99 -9.67 4.87
CA GLU A 179 1.26 -10.78 4.28
C GLU A 179 -0.24 -10.69 4.60
N ALA A 180 -0.59 -10.45 5.86
CA ALA A 180 -1.98 -10.29 6.27
C ALA A 180 -2.66 -9.08 5.59
N GLU A 181 -1.93 -7.98 5.36
CA GLU A 181 -2.44 -6.84 4.59
C GLU A 181 -2.71 -7.20 3.12
N ILE A 182 -1.82 -7.96 2.47
CA ILE A 182 -2.02 -8.46 1.10
C ILE A 182 -3.28 -9.34 1.06
N ASP A 183 -3.40 -10.29 1.98
CA ASP A 183 -4.53 -11.20 2.03
C ASP A 183 -5.86 -10.47 2.30
N ALA A 184 -5.84 -9.46 3.18
CA ALA A 184 -6.99 -8.61 3.44
C ALA A 184 -7.40 -7.80 2.19
N CYS A 185 -6.45 -7.28 1.42
CA CYS A 185 -6.74 -6.64 0.15
C CYS A 185 -7.38 -7.62 -0.85
N VAL A 186 -6.81 -8.82 -1.01
CA VAL A 186 -7.32 -9.84 -1.94
C VAL A 186 -8.72 -10.30 -1.53
N SER A 187 -8.96 -10.54 -0.24
CA SER A 187 -10.28 -10.93 0.28
C SER A 187 -11.33 -9.87 -0.02
N LYS A 188 -11.02 -8.59 0.23
CA LYS A 188 -11.93 -7.47 -0.10
C LYS A 188 -12.23 -7.36 -1.59
N LEU A 189 -11.25 -7.63 -2.45
CA LEU A 189 -11.46 -7.65 -3.90
C LEU A 189 -12.35 -8.83 -4.34
N ALA A 190 -12.24 -9.97 -3.65
CA ALA A 190 -13.11 -11.12 -3.87
C ALA A 190 -14.56 -10.81 -3.46
N ASP A 191 -14.75 -10.24 -2.27
CA ASP A 191 -16.06 -9.82 -1.76
C ASP A 191 -16.70 -8.75 -2.66
N TRP A 192 -15.89 -7.82 -3.17
CA TRP A 192 -16.37 -6.78 -4.08
C TRP A 192 -16.85 -7.33 -5.44
N TRP A 193 -16.39 -8.53 -5.83
CA TRP A 193 -16.78 -9.18 -7.07
C TRP A 193 -17.98 -10.14 -6.90
N LEU A 194 -18.18 -10.72 -5.72
CA LEU A 194 -19.30 -11.61 -5.43
C LEU A 194 -20.54 -10.77 -5.02
N PRO A 195 -21.63 -10.79 -5.81
CA PRO A 195 -22.86 -10.07 -5.47
C PRO A 195 -23.58 -10.63 -4.23
#